data_AF-A0A2A2WTS7-F1
#
_entry.id   AF-A0A2A2WTS7-F1
#
_cell.length_a   1.000
_cell.length_b   1.000
_cell.length_c   1.000
_cell.angle_alpha   90.00
_cell.angle_beta   90.00
_cell.angle_gamma   90.00
#
_symmetry.space_group_name_H-M   'P 1'
#
loop_
_entity.id
_entity.type
_entity.pdbx_description
1 polymer ?
#
loop_
_entity_poly.entity_id
_entity_poly.type
_entity_poly.pdbx_seq_one_letter_code
_entity_poly.pdbx_strand_id
1 'polypeptide(L)'
;MAIRDLFRRRQTRIPADPADLAHFRSWCETRVGVEAYLEPETLVSVPGLLLVAFDGEWTRRPVGDVATARKLADELGIPLYDAMETGYPDRMRLFEEVRISRERKERARRLREQMRGADGS
;
A
#
# COMPACT_ATOMS: atom_id res chain seq x y z
N MET A 1 11.39 -24.39 -23.38
CA MET A 1 12.33 -23.39 -22.83
C MET A 1 11.62 -22.05 -22.81
N ALA A 2 11.14 -21.62 -21.65
CA ALA A 2 10.20 -20.52 -21.53
C ALA A 2 10.92 -19.15 -21.56
N ILE A 3 10.31 -18.18 -22.25
CA ILE A 3 10.69 -16.76 -22.35
C ILE A 3 10.73 -16.04 -20.97
N ARG A 4 10.46 -16.76 -19.87
CA ARG A 4 10.45 -16.28 -18.49
C ARG A 4 11.86 -16.01 -17.91
N ASP A 5 12.92 -16.54 -18.53
CA ASP A 5 14.31 -16.42 -18.04
C ASP A 5 15.12 -15.27 -18.65
N LEU A 6 14.61 -14.55 -19.65
CA LEU A 6 15.41 -13.52 -20.35
C LEU A 6 15.53 -12.20 -19.57
N PHE A 7 14.66 -11.96 -18.59
CA PHE A 7 14.63 -10.73 -17.80
C PHE A 7 15.27 -10.86 -16.42
N ARG A 8 15.85 -12.01 -16.08
CA ARG A 8 16.69 -12.18 -14.87
C ARG A 8 18.09 -11.57 -15.07
N ARG A 9 18.22 -10.46 -15.80
CA ARG A 9 19.45 -9.69 -15.94
C ARG A 9 19.42 -8.54 -14.94
N ARG A 10 19.85 -8.87 -13.71
CA ARG A 10 20.58 -8.00 -12.76
C ARG A 10 20.35 -6.49 -12.99
N GLN A 11 19.11 -6.04 -12.82
CA GLN A 11 18.81 -4.61 -12.76
C GLN A 11 19.50 -4.07 -11.50
N THR A 12 20.12 -2.89 -11.60
CA THR A 12 20.77 -2.22 -10.47
C THR A 12 19.82 -2.19 -9.29
N ARG A 13 20.21 -2.81 -8.16
CA ARG A 13 19.45 -2.76 -6.91
C ARG A 13 19.34 -1.30 -6.49
N ILE A 14 18.20 -0.68 -6.76
CA ILE A 14 17.87 0.60 -6.18
C ILE A 14 17.57 0.31 -4.71
N PRO A 15 18.38 0.84 -3.77
CA PRO A 15 18.15 0.59 -2.35
C PRO A 15 16.81 1.20 -1.93
N ALA A 16 16.16 0.60 -0.94
CA ALA A 16 15.00 1.20 -0.31
C ALA A 16 15.36 2.55 0.32
N ASP A 17 14.48 3.54 0.17
CA ASP A 17 14.63 4.82 0.86
C ASP A 17 14.51 4.58 2.39
N PRO A 18 15.47 5.03 3.21
CA PRO A 18 15.36 4.95 4.66
C PRO A 18 14.06 5.55 5.22
N ALA A 19 13.52 6.60 4.60
CA ALA A 19 12.26 7.21 5.00
C ALA A 19 11.05 6.27 4.76
N ASP A 20 11.07 5.49 3.67
CA ASP A 20 10.04 4.50 3.40
C ASP A 20 10.08 3.35 4.42
N LEU A 21 11.28 2.87 4.75
CA LEU A 21 11.46 1.85 5.78
C LEU A 21 11.06 2.35 7.18
N ALA A 22 11.36 3.61 7.50
CA ALA A 22 10.93 4.22 8.76
C ALA A 22 9.40 4.37 8.81
N HIS A 23 8.77 4.74 7.69
CA HIS A 23 7.33 4.82 7.60
C HIS A 23 6.67 3.47 7.91
N PHE A 24 7.14 2.37 7.32
CA PHE A 24 6.58 1.05 7.62
C PHE A 24 6.66 0.69 9.10
N ARG A 25 7.78 0.99 9.77
CA ARG A 25 7.93 0.77 11.21
C ARG A 25 6.93 1.60 12.01
N SER A 26 6.88 2.91 11.77
CA SER A 26 5.93 3.81 12.45
C SER A 26 4.47 3.45 12.19
N TRP A 27 4.17 2.90 11.02
CA TRP A 27 2.82 2.50 10.65
C TRP A 27 2.39 1.25 11.44
N CYS A 28 3.28 0.27 11.59
CA CYS A 28 3.03 -0.92 12.41
C CYS A 28 2.92 -0.60 13.91
N GLU A 29 3.53 0.46 14.42
CA GLU A 29 3.43 0.85 15.83
C GLU A 29 2.01 1.22 16.26
N THR A 30 1.17 1.69 15.33
CA THR A 30 -0.18 2.19 15.66
C THR A 30 -1.30 1.34 15.07
N ARG A 31 -0.99 0.21 14.41
CA ARG A 31 -1.97 -0.72 13.83
C ARG A 31 -1.74 -2.14 14.33
N VAL A 32 -2.79 -2.94 14.29
CA VAL A 32 -2.76 -4.35 14.71
C VAL A 32 -3.17 -5.26 13.55
N GLY A 33 -2.77 -6.54 13.63
CA GLY A 33 -3.09 -7.54 12.62
C GLY A 33 -2.59 -7.13 11.22
N VAL A 34 -1.39 -6.56 11.17
CA VAL A 34 -0.77 -6.09 9.93
C VAL A 34 -0.27 -7.27 9.11
N GLU A 35 -0.60 -7.28 7.84
CA GLU A 35 -0.11 -8.24 6.85
C GLU A 35 0.62 -7.47 5.74
N ALA A 36 1.76 -8.01 5.28
CA ALA A 36 2.55 -7.43 4.21
C ALA A 36 2.31 -8.17 2.89
N TYR A 37 2.16 -7.42 1.81
CA TYR A 37 1.98 -7.91 0.44
C TYR A 37 3.08 -7.33 -0.44
N LEU A 38 3.91 -8.20 -0.97
CA LEU A 38 4.96 -7.84 -1.90
C LEU A 38 4.40 -7.78 -3.32
N GLU A 39 4.52 -6.63 -3.94
CA GLU A 39 4.22 -6.45 -5.34
C GLU A 39 5.46 -6.72 -6.20
N PRO A 40 5.29 -7.25 -7.42
CA PRO A 40 6.41 -7.55 -8.29
C PRO A 40 7.13 -6.27 -8.73
N GLU A 41 8.41 -6.39 -9.05
CA GLU A 41 9.09 -5.36 -9.84
C GLU A 41 8.45 -5.23 -11.22
N THR A 42 8.51 -4.03 -11.78
CA THR A 42 8.09 -3.75 -13.15
C THR A 42 9.27 -3.20 -13.96
N LEU A 43 9.06 -2.98 -15.25
CA LEU A 43 10.08 -2.36 -16.11
C LEU A 43 10.52 -0.97 -15.65
N VAL A 44 9.64 -0.25 -14.93
CA VAL A 44 9.83 1.15 -14.56
C VAL A 44 9.81 1.39 -13.05
N SER A 45 9.60 0.36 -12.23
CA SER A 45 9.54 0.48 -10.78
C SER A 45 10.14 -0.72 -10.06
N VAL A 46 10.83 -0.44 -8.94
CA VAL A 46 11.21 -1.46 -7.97
C VAL A 46 9.98 -2.14 -7.36
N PRO A 47 10.14 -3.30 -6.67
CA PRO A 47 9.07 -3.90 -5.90
C PRO A 47 8.43 -2.91 -4.93
N GLY A 48 7.10 -2.97 -4.84
CA GLY A 48 6.32 -2.28 -3.83
C GLY A 48 6.06 -3.19 -2.64
N LEU A 49 6.02 -2.62 -1.43
CA LEU A 49 5.50 -3.30 -0.25
C LEU A 49 4.23 -2.58 0.20
N LEU A 50 3.14 -3.35 0.27
CA LEU A 50 1.84 -2.91 0.76
C LEU A 50 1.64 -3.52 2.15
N LEU A 51 1.38 -2.68 3.16
CA LEU A 51 0.92 -3.15 4.47
C LEU A 51 -0.58 -2.95 4.57
N VAL A 52 -1.29 -3.96 5.09
CA VAL A 52 -2.74 -3.92 5.30
C VAL A 52 -3.04 -4.31 6.74
N ALA A 53 -3.70 -3.42 7.47
CA ALA A 53 -4.07 -3.62 8.87
C ALA A 53 -5.32 -4.49 8.98
N PHE A 54 -5.66 -4.88 10.21
CA PHE A 54 -6.82 -5.69 10.51
C PHE A 54 -8.14 -5.10 10.00
N ASP A 55 -8.30 -3.77 10.06
CA ASP A 55 -9.51 -3.06 9.63
C ASP A 55 -9.53 -2.76 8.12
N GLY A 56 -8.47 -3.10 7.40
CA GLY A 56 -8.31 -2.82 5.98
C GLY A 56 -7.66 -1.48 5.66
N GLU A 57 -7.27 -0.67 6.65
CA GLU A 57 -6.39 0.47 6.39
C GLU A 57 -5.08 -0.03 5.77
N TRP A 58 -4.56 0.67 4.78
CA TRP A 58 -3.37 0.23 4.06
C TRP A 58 -2.42 1.37 3.73
N THR A 59 -1.14 1.02 3.53
CA THR A 59 -0.11 1.92 3.02
C THR A 59 0.82 1.19 2.07
N ARG A 60 1.30 1.86 1.03
CA ARG A 60 2.14 1.28 -0.03
C ARG A 60 3.34 2.15 -0.30
N ARG A 61 4.55 1.58 -0.27
CA ARG A 61 5.79 2.28 -0.63
C ARG A 61 6.77 1.37 -1.38
N PRO A 62 7.70 1.92 -2.17
CA PRO A 62 8.82 1.15 -2.72
C PRO A 62 9.66 0.48 -1.63
N VAL A 63 10.15 -0.74 -1.88
CA VAL A 63 10.97 -1.49 -0.91
C VAL A 63 12.35 -1.90 -1.46
N GLY A 64 12.69 -1.42 -2.66
CA GLY A 64 13.98 -1.64 -3.30
C GLY A 64 14.16 -3.05 -3.86
N ASP A 65 14.16 -4.08 -3.00
CA ASP A 65 14.23 -5.47 -3.40
C ASP A 65 13.48 -6.45 -2.47
N VAL A 66 13.30 -7.68 -2.95
CA VAL A 66 12.59 -8.76 -2.23
C VAL A 66 13.28 -9.12 -0.91
N ALA A 67 14.61 -9.04 -0.85
CA ALA A 67 15.37 -9.39 0.35
C ALA A 67 15.11 -8.37 1.47
N THR A 68 15.05 -7.09 1.12
CA THR A 68 14.71 -5.99 2.03
C THR A 68 13.28 -6.14 2.55
N ALA A 69 12.33 -6.50 1.69
CA ALA A 69 10.95 -6.77 2.10
C ALA A 69 10.84 -7.92 3.11
N ARG A 70 11.52 -9.05 2.84
CA ARG A 70 11.56 -10.21 3.76
C ARG A 70 12.16 -9.84 5.11
N LYS A 71 13.33 -9.19 5.10
CA LYS A 71 14.00 -8.74 6.32
C LYS A 71 13.11 -7.79 7.14
N LEU A 72 12.44 -6.85 6.48
CA LEU A 72 11.54 -5.92 7.16
C LEU A 72 10.32 -6.64 7.77
N ALA A 73 9.71 -7.57 7.05
CA ALA A 73 8.58 -8.35 7.56
C ALA A 73 8.99 -9.20 8.78
N ASP A 74 10.16 -9.83 8.72
CA ASP A 74 10.74 -10.59 9.84
C ASP A 74 11.02 -9.68 11.05
N GLU A 75 11.63 -8.51 10.84
CA GLU A 75 11.88 -7.51 11.89
C GLU A 75 10.58 -7.03 12.57
N LEU A 76 9.52 -6.86 11.78
CA LEU A 76 8.21 -6.40 12.26
C LEU A 76 7.35 -7.54 12.84
N GLY A 77 7.75 -8.80 12.65
CA GLY A 77 6.99 -9.97 13.08
C GLY A 77 5.64 -10.13 12.37
N ILE A 78 5.55 -9.70 11.10
CA ILE A 78 4.31 -9.73 10.30
C ILE A 78 4.44 -10.73 9.15
N PRO A 79 3.34 -11.38 8.72
CA PRO A 79 3.37 -12.28 7.58
C PRO A 79 3.61 -11.49 6.28
N LEU A 80 4.36 -12.10 5.35
CA LEU A 80 4.64 -11.56 4.02
C LEU A 80 4.09 -12.49 2.93
N TYR A 81 3.21 -11.95 2.10
CA TYR A 81 2.58 -12.64 0.98
C TYR A 81 3.08 -12.09 -0.36
N ASP A 82 3.05 -12.91 -1.41
CA ASP A 82 3.22 -12.44 -2.78
C ASP A 82 1.87 -12.00 -3.34
N ALA A 83 1.73 -10.71 -3.65
CA ALA A 83 0.47 -10.12 -4.08
C ALA A 83 -0.05 -10.73 -5.40
N MET A 84 0.83 -11.22 -6.27
CA MET A 84 0.43 -11.86 -7.54
C MET A 84 -0.15 -13.26 -7.32
N GLU A 85 0.25 -13.92 -6.23
CA GLU A 85 -0.24 -15.25 -5.87
C GLU A 85 -1.51 -15.16 -5.02
N THR A 86 -1.50 -14.31 -3.98
CA THR A 86 -2.62 -14.24 -3.02
C THR A 86 -3.71 -13.26 -3.43
N GLY A 87 -3.38 -12.27 -4.25
CA GLY A 87 -4.20 -11.07 -4.39
C GLY A 87 -4.21 -10.21 -3.12
N TYR A 88 -5.04 -9.17 -3.13
CA TYR A 88 -5.26 -8.27 -1.99
C TYR A 88 -6.44 -8.72 -1.14
N PRO A 89 -6.44 -8.46 0.18
CA PRO A 89 -7.49 -8.93 1.06
C PRO A 89 -8.77 -8.10 0.92
N ASP A 90 -9.93 -8.73 1.02
CA ASP A 90 -11.25 -8.07 0.86
C ASP A 90 -11.46 -6.86 1.77
N ARG A 91 -10.88 -6.90 2.99
CA ARG A 91 -10.95 -5.79 3.96
C ARG A 91 -10.38 -4.48 3.42
N MET A 92 -9.35 -4.55 2.57
CA MET A 92 -8.75 -3.37 1.92
C MET A 92 -9.77 -2.69 0.99
N ARG A 93 -10.53 -3.47 0.21
CA ARG A 93 -11.59 -2.95 -0.67
C ARG A 93 -12.72 -2.33 0.14
N LEU A 94 -13.16 -3.00 1.20
CA LEU A 94 -14.22 -2.50 2.08
C LEU A 94 -13.84 -1.18 2.75
N PHE A 95 -12.58 -1.05 3.19
CA PHE A 95 -12.05 0.20 3.75
C PHE A 95 -12.16 1.36 2.77
N GLU A 96 -11.73 1.15 1.52
CA GLU A 96 -11.83 2.14 0.44
C GLU A 96 -13.28 2.54 0.13
N GLU A 97 -14.20 1.58 0.08
CA GLU A 97 -15.63 1.86 -0.15
C GLU A 97 -16.22 2.76 0.92
N VAL A 98 -15.91 2.49 2.19
CA VAL A 98 -16.34 3.32 3.32
C VAL A 98 -15.72 4.71 3.24
N ARG A 99 -14.41 4.80 2.98
CA ARG A 99 -13.67 6.07 2.86
C ARG A 99 -14.26 6.94 1.76
N ILE A 100 -14.40 6.40 0.55
CA ILE A 100 -14.95 7.10 -0.62
C ILE A 100 -16.40 7.55 -0.37
N SER A 101 -17.22 6.69 0.25
CA SER A 101 -18.62 7.03 0.58
C SER A 101 -18.70 8.21 1.56
N ARG A 102 -17.84 8.22 2.59
CA ARG A 102 -17.75 9.33 3.56
C ARG A 102 -17.32 10.63 2.87
N GLU A 103 -16.25 10.59 2.08
CA GLU A 103 -15.75 11.76 1.34
C GLU A 103 -16.80 12.34 0.39
N ARG A 104 -17.53 11.49 -0.33
CA ARG A 104 -18.62 11.91 -1.23
C ARG A 104 -19.74 12.62 -0.47
N LYS A 105 -20.16 12.08 0.69
CA LYS A 105 -21.20 12.69 1.53
C LYS A 105 -20.76 14.05 2.06
N GLU A 106 -19.53 14.17 2.55
CA GLU A 106 -18.98 15.44 3.03
C GLU A 106 -18.88 16.48 1.91
N ARG A 107 -18.39 16.08 0.74
CA ARG A 107 -18.30 16.96 -0.43
C ARG A 107 -19.67 17.46 -0.86
N ALA A 108 -20.68 16.59 -0.91
CA ALA A 108 -22.05 16.97 -1.23
C ALA A 108 -22.63 17.95 -0.20
N ARG A 109 -22.34 17.75 1.09
CA ARG A 109 -22.74 18.67 2.17
C ARG A 109 -22.09 20.04 2.00
N ARG A 110 -20.77 20.10 1.81
CA ARG A 110 -20.03 21.36 1.61
C ARG A 110 -20.55 22.15 0.40
N LEU A 111 -20.82 21.46 -0.71
CA LEU A 111 -21.39 22.09 -1.90
C LEU A 111 -22.78 22.69 -1.63
N ARG A 112 -23.65 21.97 -0.90
CA ARG A 112 -24.97 22.48 -0.50
C ARG A 112 -24.88 23.71 0.40
N GLU A 113 -23.95 23.70 1.37
CA GLU A 113 -23.71 24.84 2.26
C GLU A 113 -23.20 26.06 1.47
N GLN A 114 -22.29 25.87 0.50
CA GLN A 114 -21.81 26.93 -0.39
C GLN A 114 -22.93 27.51 -1.26
N MET A 115 -23.76 26.67 -1.88
CA MET A 115 -24.90 27.14 -2.70
C MET A 115 -25.90 27.94 -1.87
N ARG A 116 -26.23 27.47 -0.65
CA ARG A 116 -27.12 28.20 0.27
C ARG A 116 -26.56 29.57 0.69
N GLY A 117 -25.24 29.71 0.81
CA GLY A 117 -24.59 30.98 1.12
C GLY A 117 -24.51 31.95 -0.06
N ALA A 118 -24.38 31.45 -1.28
CA ALA A 118 -24.32 32.24 -2.51
C ALA A 118 -25.68 32.86 -2.90
N ASP A 119 -26.79 32.17 -2.60
CA ASP A 119 -28.15 32.66 -2.90
C ASP A 119 -28.65 33.72 -1.89
N GLY A 120 -27.86 34.04 -0.86
CA GLY A 120 -28.23 34.94 0.25
C GLY A 120 -27.38 36.21 0.39
N SER A 121 -26.56 36.55 -0.61
CA SER A 121 -25.70 37.75 -0.65
C SER A 121 -26.11 38.73 -1.75
#